data_AF-A0A7W0XF40-F1
#
_entry.id   AF-A0A7W0XF40-F1
#
_cell.length_a   1.000
_cell.length_b   1.000
_cell.length_c   1.000
_cell.angle_alpha   90.00
_cell.angle_beta   90.00
_cell.angle_gamma   90.00
#
_symmetry.space_group_name_H-M   'P 1'
#
loop_
_entity.id
_entity.type
_entity.pdbx_description
1 polymer ?
#
loop_
_entity_poly.entity_id
_entity_poly.type
_entity_poly.pdbx_seq_one_letter_code
_entity_poly.pdbx_strand_id
1 'polypeptide(L)' 'MCVNHDLEIYREIGFNEAARWRILNAWPRKWEGQNLNAMGNEVAMENIDIYLRRIERG' A
#
# COMPACT_ATOMS: atom_id res chain seq x y z
N MET A 1 14.32 8.89 5.78
CA MET A 1 14.52 7.97 4.64
C MET A 1 13.27 8.05 3.76
N CYS A 2 13.38 8.43 2.48
CA CYS A 2 12.26 8.40 1.53
C CYS A 2 12.23 7.07 0.80
N VAL A 3 11.03 6.61 0.48
CA VAL A 3 10.80 5.41 -0.35
C VAL A 3 9.91 5.76 -1.54
N ASN A 4 10.18 5.13 -2.68
CA ASN A 4 9.34 5.22 -3.87
C ASN A 4 8.65 3.86 -4.03
N HIS A 5 7.37 3.88 -4.38
CA HIS A 5 6.56 2.67 -4.55
C HIS A 5 5.71 2.77 -5.80
N ASP A 6 5.50 1.64 -6.46
CA ASP A 6 4.58 1.52 -7.58
C ASP A 6 3.34 0.73 -7.15
N LEU A 7 2.16 1.24 -7.50
CA LEU A 7 0.89 0.54 -7.36
C LEU A 7 0.36 0.20 -8.75
N GLU A 8 0.21 -1.10 -9.00
CA GLU A 8 -0.22 -1.62 -10.29
C GLU A 8 -1.54 -2.37 -10.14
N ILE A 9 -2.51 -2.03 -11.01
CA ILE A 9 -3.78 -2.73 -11.10
C ILE A 9 -3.75 -3.59 -12.36
N TYR A 10 -3.93 -4.89 -12.18
CA TYR A 10 -3.98 -5.87 -13.26
C TYR A 10 -5.43 -6.22 -13.61
N ARG A 11 -5.69 -6.47 -14.90
CA ARG A 11 -6.94 -7.08 -15.35
C ARG A 11 -6.81 -8.61 -15.22
N GLU A 12 -7.91 -9.27 -14.86
CA GLU A 12 -7.97 -10.71 -14.54
C GLU A 12 -7.52 -11.66 -15.66
N ILE A 13 -7.46 -11.21 -16.92
CA ILE A 13 -7.14 -12.06 -18.07
C ILE A 13 -5.79 -11.64 -18.66
N GLY A 14 -4.74 -12.34 -18.23
CA GLY A 14 -3.35 -12.07 -18.60
C GLY A 14 -2.82 -10.86 -17.84
N PHE A 15 -1.52 -10.85 -17.55
CA PHE A 15 -0.79 -9.79 -16.82
C PHE A 15 -0.74 -8.45 -17.58
N ASN A 16 -1.89 -8.00 -18.09
CA ASN A 16 -2.04 -6.74 -18.77
C ASN A 16 -2.33 -5.66 -17.73
N GLU A 17 -1.33 -4.80 -17.51
CA GLU A 17 -1.42 -3.63 -16.64
C GLU A 17 -2.59 -2.75 -17.10
N ALA A 18 -3.65 -2.68 -16.29
CA ALA A 18 -4.83 -1.88 -16.60
C ALA A 18 -4.61 -0.42 -16.22
N ALA A 19 -3.86 -0.18 -15.15
CA ALA A 19 -3.43 1.14 -14.70
C ALA A 19 -2.27 1.01 -13.72
N ARG A 20 -1.41 2.03 -13.67
CA ARG A 20 -0.36 2.17 -12.67
C ARG A 20 -0.30 3.58 -12.11
N TRP A 21 -0.08 3.63 -10.79
CA TRP A 21 0.27 4.84 -10.08
C TRP A 21 1.68 4.71 -9.51
N ARG A 22 2.50 5.72 -9.76
CA ARG A 22 3.81 5.84 -9.13
C ARG A 22 3.71 6.78 -7.93
N ILE A 23 4.08 6.29 -6.76
CA ILE A 23 4.17 7.06 -5.51
C ILE A 23 5.62 7.48 -5.33
N LEU A 24 5.86 8.79 -5.38
CA LEU A 24 7.20 9.36 -5.34
C LEU A 24 7.44 10.10 -4.02
N ASN A 25 8.60 9.82 -3.42
CA ASN A 25 9.08 10.41 -2.17
C ASN A 25 8.07 10.27 -1.03
N ALA A 26 7.68 9.04 -0.73
CA ALA A 26 6.84 8.71 0.41
C ALA A 26 7.66 8.55 1.69
N TRP A 27 7.04 8.83 2.82
CA TRP A 27 7.63 8.71 4.16
C TRP A 27 6.60 8.07 5.10
N PRO A 28 7.00 7.11 5.94
CA PRO A 28 6.11 6.53 6.94
C PRO A 28 5.76 7.59 8.00
N ARG A 29 4.46 7.69 8.33
CA ARG A 29 3.92 8.61 9.33
C ARG A 29 3.53 7.87 10.61
N LYS A 30 2.85 6.75 10.45
CA LYS A 30 2.27 5.97 11.56
C LYS A 30 2.27 4.50 11.17
N TRP A 31 2.48 3.65 12.16
CA TRP A 31 2.26 2.22 12.06
C TRP A 31 1.30 1.82 13.19
N GLU A 32 0.26 1.12 12.82
CA GLU A 32 -0.68 0.49 13.75
C GLU A 32 -0.56 -1.01 13.56
N GLY A 33 -0.05 -1.68 14.58
CA GLY A 33 0.00 -3.13 14.62
C GLY A 33 -1.39 -3.74 14.78
N GLN A 34 -1.45 -5.05 14.57
CA GLN A 34 -2.67 -5.85 14.72
C GLN A 34 -3.18 -5.87 16.16
N ASN A 35 -4.51 -5.92 16.32
CA ASN A 35 -5.13 -6.20 17.62
C ASN A 35 -5.02 -7.70 17.92
N LEU A 36 -4.20 -8.06 18.90
CA LEU A 36 -3.98 -9.45 19.27
C LEU A 36 -5.12 -9.96 20.16
N ASN A 37 -6.18 -10.48 19.52
CA ASN A 37 -7.31 -11.11 20.21
C ASN A 37 -7.27 -12.64 20.04
N ALA A 38 -6.89 -13.35 21.10
CA ALA A 38 -6.80 -14.82 21.10
C ALA A 38 -8.15 -15.54 20.92
N MET A 39 -9.27 -14.85 21.08
CA MET A 39 -10.62 -15.38 20.89
C MET A 39 -11.28 -14.93 19.58
N GLY A 40 -10.65 -14.02 18.84
CA GLY A 40 -11.14 -13.52 17.56
C GLY A 40 -10.71 -14.43 16.41
N ASN A 41 -11.52 -14.49 15.34
CA ASN A 41 -11.17 -15.14 14.08
C ASN A 41 -11.04 -14.09 12.96
N GLU A 42 -10.32 -13.02 13.27
CA GLU A 42 -10.08 -11.90 12.38
C GLU A 42 -8.71 -12.07 11.71
N VAL A 43 -8.59 -11.56 10.48
CA VAL A 43 -7.30 -11.55 9.78
C VAL A 43 -6.38 -10.55 10.46
N ALA A 44 -5.17 -11.00 10.77
CA ALA A 44 -4.04 -10.18 11.15
C ALA A 44 -3.76 -9.10 10.08
N MET A 45 -4.24 -7.88 10.32
CA MET A 45 -4.00 -6.73 9.45
C MET A 45 -3.17 -5.69 10.19
N GLU A 46 -2.15 -5.18 9.51
CA GLU A 46 -1.35 -4.04 9.94
C GLU A 46 -1.61 -2.86 9.01
N ASN A 47 -1.66 -1.66 9.58
CA ASN A 47 -1.87 -0.43 8.82
C ASN A 47 -0.61 0.44 8.89
N ILE A 48 -0.15 0.90 7.74
CA ILE A 48 0.91 1.91 7.62
C ILE A 48 0.35 3.13 6.92
N ASP A 49 0.39 4.27 7.62
CA ASP A 49 0.09 5.56 7.02
C ASP A 49 1.36 6.14 6.43
N ILE A 50 1.29 6.60 5.19
CA ILE A 50 2.39 7.28 4.52
C ILE A 50 2.00 8.71 4.14
N TYR A 51 2.96 9.63 4.25
CA TYR A 51 2.87 10.92 3.58
C TYR A 51 3.48 10.80 2.19
N LEU A 52 2.72 11.22 1.18
CA LEU A 52 3.18 11.30 -0.20
C LEU A 52 3.43 12.75 -0.60
N ARG A 53 4.50 12.98 -1.36
CA ARG A 53 4.77 14.30 -1.96
C ARG A 53 4.14 14.42 -3.33
N ARG A 54 4.25 13.38 -4.15
CA ARG A 54 3.72 13.36 -5.53
C ARG A 54 3.20 11.98 -5.87
N ILE A 55 2.09 11.95 -6.60
CA ILE A 55 1.56 10.76 -7.25
C ILE A 55 1.49 11.02 -8.75
N GLU A 56 1.89 10.03 -9.55
CA GLU A 56 1.82 10.10 -11.01
C GLU A 56 0.98 8.95 -11.53
N ARG A 57 0.19 9.21 -12.57
CA ARG A 57 -0.54 8.18 -13.31
C ARG A 57 0.19 7.93 -14.62
N GLY A 58 0.53 6.67 -14.85
CA GLY A 58 1.13 6.18 -16.11
C GLY A 58 0.09 5.76 -17.13
#